data_AF-U5YR34-F1
#
_entry.id   AF-U5YR34-F1
#
_cell.length_a   1.000
_cell.length_b   1.000
_cell.length_c   1.000
_cell.angle_alpha   90.00
_cell.angle_beta   90.00
_cell.angle_gamma   90.00
#
_symmetry.space_group_name_H-M   'P 1'
#
loop_
_entity.id
_entity.type
_entity.pdbx_description
1 polymer ?
#
loop_
_entity_poly.entity_id
_entity_poly.type
_entity_poly.pdbx_seq_one_letter_code
_entity_poly.pdbx_strand_id
1 'polypeptide(L)'
;MHEFRAVGIPGFERYAVARARIVLDRLDGGIAQILASKARLDADEAFREAGAWLDAYANSLYRSVKNDRDGHALAARLDAADSIRFLLELLFALDCRPRPYNKYLEWELAQFPLPGWDTGMLLDAADRISGTGDVTTQRRLFAQVEAVAPRAGHAAVLDAWGEDLDLMRPQ
;
A
#
# COMPACT_ATOMS: atom_id res chain seq x y z
N MET A 1 31.32 -6.95 4.27
CA MET A 1 30.72 -7.44 3.01
C MET A 1 29.38 -8.15 3.27
N HIS A 2 29.29 -9.04 4.26
CA HIS A 2 28.00 -9.60 4.71
C HIS A 2 27.05 -8.56 5.32
N GLU A 3 27.56 -7.62 6.13
CA GLU A 3 26.73 -6.60 6.80
C GLU A 3 26.03 -5.64 5.84
N PHE A 4 26.69 -5.18 4.77
CA PHE A 4 26.08 -4.24 3.83
C PHE A 4 25.00 -4.89 2.94
N ARG A 5 25.12 -6.20 2.68
CA ARG A 5 24.06 -6.96 1.97
C ARG A 5 22.79 -7.09 2.82
N ALA A 6 22.94 -7.08 4.15
CA ALA A 6 21.83 -7.15 5.11
C ALA A 6 21.11 -5.80 5.32
N VAL A 7 21.71 -4.66 4.93
CA VAL A 7 21.05 -3.34 5.02
C VAL A 7 19.74 -3.36 4.23
N GLY A 8 18.63 -2.88 4.81
CA GLY A 8 17.31 -2.99 4.18
C GLY A 8 16.58 -4.31 4.47
N ILE A 9 17.09 -5.12 5.41
CA ILE A 9 16.41 -6.27 6.01
C ILE A 9 16.37 -6.01 7.53
N PRO A 10 15.18 -5.83 8.14
CA PRO A 10 13.87 -6.16 7.58
C PRO A 10 13.35 -5.15 6.54
N GLY A 11 12.39 -5.57 5.71
CA GLY A 11 11.92 -4.80 4.54
C GLY A 11 11.42 -3.37 4.83
N PHE A 12 11.05 -3.04 6.07
CA PHE A 12 10.68 -1.67 6.45
C PHE A 12 11.85 -0.67 6.38
N GLU A 13 13.11 -1.13 6.36
CA GLU A 13 14.29 -0.30 6.13
C GLU A 13 14.56 -0.08 4.64
N ARG A 14 13.89 -0.83 3.75
CA ARG A 14 14.13 -0.79 2.31
C ARG A 14 13.88 0.60 1.72
N TYR A 15 12.88 1.33 2.23
CA TYR A 15 12.66 2.71 1.81
C TYR A 15 13.81 3.66 2.19
N ALA A 16 14.46 3.45 3.35
CA ALA A 16 15.56 4.30 3.79
C ALA A 16 16.74 4.29 2.81
N VAL A 17 16.90 3.20 2.06
CA VAL A 17 17.93 3.04 1.04
C VAL A 17 17.43 3.27 -0.39
N ALA A 18 16.12 3.17 -0.64
CA ALA A 18 15.53 3.32 -1.98
C ALA A 18 15.74 4.71 -2.60
N ARG A 19 15.85 5.74 -1.75
CA ARG A 19 16.11 7.14 -2.15
C ARG A 19 17.50 7.63 -1.74
N ALA A 20 18.39 6.74 -1.31
CA ALA A 20 19.72 7.12 -0.84
C ALA A 20 20.59 7.65 -2.00
N ARG A 21 21.31 8.73 -1.73
CA ARG A 21 22.36 9.25 -2.64
C ARG A 21 23.70 8.67 -2.26
N ILE A 22 24.37 8.03 -3.21
CA ILE A 22 25.73 7.52 -3.04
C ILE A 22 26.69 8.71 -3.08
N VAL A 23 27.47 8.89 -2.02
CA VAL A 23 28.48 9.94 -1.92
C VAL A 23 29.88 9.39 -2.22
N LEU A 24 30.10 8.09 -1.99
CA LEU A 24 31.36 7.39 -2.25
C LEU A 24 31.10 5.90 -2.49
N ASP A 25 31.64 5.35 -3.57
CA ASP A 25 31.68 3.92 -3.84
C ASP A 25 33.13 3.50 -4.12
N ARG A 26 33.70 2.68 -3.24
CA ARG A 26 35.07 2.12 -3.40
C ARG A 26 35.05 0.70 -3.97
N LEU A 27 33.88 0.18 -4.33
CA LEU A 27 33.68 -1.18 -4.82
C LEU A 27 33.38 -1.20 -6.33
N ASP A 28 33.88 -0.22 -7.08
CA ASP A 28 33.70 -0.12 -8.54
C ASP A 28 32.21 -0.24 -8.96
N GLY A 29 31.32 0.43 -8.22
CA GLY A 29 29.87 0.41 -8.47
C GLY A 29 29.09 -0.67 -7.72
N GLY A 30 29.75 -1.50 -6.91
CA GLY A 30 29.08 -2.56 -6.13
C GLY A 30 28.05 -2.02 -5.11
N ILE A 31 28.28 -0.85 -4.51
CA ILE A 31 27.29 -0.23 -3.60
C ILE A 31 26.09 0.26 -4.42
N ALA A 32 26.34 0.83 -5.60
CA ALA A 32 25.29 1.27 -6.50
C ALA A 32 24.37 0.13 -6.95
N GLN A 33 24.93 -1.02 -7.30
CA GLN A 33 24.14 -2.20 -7.66
C GLN A 33 23.28 -2.72 -6.50
N ILE A 34 23.83 -2.76 -5.28
CA ILE A 34 23.08 -3.21 -4.09
C ILE A 34 21.94 -2.26 -3.75
N LEU A 35 22.15 -0.95 -3.86
CA LEU A 35 21.09 0.04 -3.62
C LEU A 35 20.02 -0.02 -4.71
N ALA A 36 20.42 -0.15 -5.98
CA ALA A 36 19.49 -0.28 -7.09
C ALA A 36 18.60 -1.54 -6.94
N SER A 37 19.17 -2.67 -6.50
CA SER A 37 18.38 -3.89 -6.28
C SER A 37 17.45 -3.83 -5.06
N LYS A 38 17.74 -2.95 -4.10
CA LYS A 38 16.88 -2.72 -2.93
C LYS A 38 15.89 -1.57 -3.11
N ALA A 39 16.06 -0.72 -4.11
CA ALA A 39 15.18 0.41 -4.35
C ALA A 39 13.81 0.02 -4.92
N ARG A 40 13.69 -1.22 -5.41
CA ARG A 40 12.46 -1.80 -5.94
C ARG A 40 12.24 -3.20 -5.38
N LEU A 41 10.97 -3.59 -5.36
CA LEU A 41 10.60 -4.99 -5.18
C LEU A 41 10.90 -5.73 -6.49
N ASP A 42 11.33 -6.99 -6.41
CA ASP A 42 11.31 -7.84 -7.60
C ASP A 42 9.85 -8.16 -7.99
N ALA A 43 9.61 -8.51 -9.25
CA ALA A 43 8.24 -8.67 -9.77
C ALA A 43 7.46 -9.79 -9.04
N ASP A 44 8.13 -10.86 -8.64
CA ASP A 44 7.50 -11.99 -7.95
C ASP A 44 7.21 -11.64 -6.47
N GLU A 45 8.13 -10.94 -5.81
CA GLU A 45 7.94 -10.35 -4.48
C GLU A 45 6.76 -9.36 -4.50
N ALA A 46 6.77 -8.40 -5.41
CA ALA A 46 5.71 -7.42 -5.59
C ALA A 46 4.34 -8.09 -5.79
N PHE A 47 4.26 -9.10 -6.68
CA PHE A 47 3.03 -9.82 -6.93
C PHE A 47 2.53 -10.56 -5.68
N ARG A 48 3.40 -11.29 -4.98
CA ARG A 48 2.99 -12.00 -3.75
C ARG A 48 2.55 -11.03 -2.66
N GLU A 49 3.30 -9.96 -2.44
CA GLU A 49 2.98 -8.96 -1.41
C GLU A 49 1.70 -8.20 -1.73
N ALA A 50 1.51 -7.76 -2.98
CA ALA A 50 0.30 -7.09 -3.41
C ALA A 50 -0.94 -7.97 -3.20
N GLY A 51 -0.87 -9.27 -3.50
CA GLY A 51 -1.96 -10.21 -3.23
C GLY A 51 -2.31 -10.29 -1.74
N ALA A 52 -1.31 -10.39 -0.86
CA ALA A 52 -1.51 -10.44 0.58
C ALA A 52 -2.05 -9.11 1.15
N TRP A 53 -1.57 -7.97 0.66
CA TRP A 53 -2.03 -6.66 1.09
C TRP A 53 -3.43 -6.32 0.58
N LEU A 54 -3.80 -6.79 -0.61
CA LEU A 54 -5.15 -6.67 -1.13
C LEU A 54 -6.16 -7.39 -0.24
N ASP A 55 -5.87 -8.64 0.16
CA ASP A 55 -6.73 -9.39 1.06
C ASP A 55 -6.85 -8.73 2.43
N ALA A 56 -5.72 -8.28 3.01
CA ALA A 56 -5.71 -7.58 4.28
C ALA A 56 -6.48 -6.24 4.24
N TYR A 57 -6.35 -5.49 3.13
CA TYR A 57 -7.12 -4.27 2.89
C TYR A 57 -8.61 -4.56 2.81
N ALA A 58 -9.03 -5.53 1.98
CA ALA A 58 -10.42 -5.95 1.86
C ALA A 58 -11.01 -6.36 3.21
N ASN A 59 -10.27 -7.14 4.00
CA ASN A 59 -10.72 -7.56 5.32
C ASN A 59 -10.90 -6.41 6.32
N SER A 60 -9.95 -5.48 6.39
CA SER A 60 -10.06 -4.32 7.27
C SER A 60 -11.21 -3.39 6.84
N LEU A 61 -11.36 -3.17 5.54
CA LEU A 61 -12.47 -2.39 4.98
C LEU A 61 -13.83 -3.04 5.27
N TYR A 62 -13.98 -4.33 4.97
CA TYR A 62 -15.20 -5.08 5.23
C TYR A 62 -15.61 -4.97 6.69
N ARG A 63 -14.66 -5.19 7.62
CA ARG A 63 -14.88 -5.03 9.05
C ARG A 63 -15.29 -3.61 9.42
N SER A 64 -14.65 -2.59 8.85
CA SER A 64 -15.01 -1.19 9.10
C SER A 64 -16.46 -0.91 8.69
N VAL A 65 -16.84 -1.24 7.46
CA VAL A 65 -18.20 -0.99 6.95
C VAL A 65 -19.24 -1.83 7.69
N LYS A 66 -18.92 -3.07 8.02
CA LYS A 66 -19.78 -3.94 8.84
C LYS A 66 -19.99 -3.37 10.23
N ASN A 67 -18.93 -2.92 10.89
CA ASN A 67 -19.00 -2.32 12.21
C ASN A 67 -19.77 -1.00 12.20
N ASP A 68 -19.65 -0.18 11.15
CA ASP A 68 -20.45 1.04 10.98
C ASP A 68 -21.94 0.71 10.86
N ARG A 69 -22.28 -0.23 9.97
CA ARG A 69 -23.66 -0.75 9.79
C ARG A 69 -24.25 -1.28 11.11
N ASP A 70 -23.43 -1.98 11.89
CA ASP A 70 -23.85 -2.62 13.15
C ASP A 70 -23.80 -1.64 14.36
N GLY A 71 -23.42 -0.37 14.15
CA GLY A 71 -23.43 0.68 15.18
C GLY A 71 -22.20 0.70 16.10
N HIS A 72 -21.13 -0.02 15.75
CA HIS A 72 -19.89 -0.11 16.51
C HIS A 72 -18.87 0.96 16.10
N ALA A 73 -19.19 2.23 16.36
CA ALA A 73 -18.45 3.38 15.83
C ALA A 73 -16.92 3.39 16.12
N LEU A 74 -16.48 3.01 17.32
CA LEU A 74 -15.03 2.96 17.62
C LEU A 74 -14.32 1.85 16.82
N ALA A 75 -14.92 0.66 16.76
CA ALA A 75 -14.35 -0.46 16.00
C ALA A 75 -14.29 -0.12 14.50
N ALA A 76 -15.37 0.48 13.96
CA ALA A 76 -15.42 0.93 12.58
C ALA A 76 -14.27 1.88 12.22
N ARG A 77 -13.99 2.88 13.07
CA ARG A 77 -12.88 3.83 12.84
C ARG A 77 -11.50 3.19 12.96
N LEU A 78 -11.30 2.26 13.90
CA LEU A 78 -10.02 1.56 14.04
C LEU A 78 -9.74 0.68 12.82
N ASP A 79 -10.73 -0.09 12.37
CA ASP A 79 -10.63 -0.90 11.15
C ASP A 79 -10.46 -0.03 9.89
N ALA A 80 -11.08 1.15 9.86
CA ALA A 80 -10.89 2.11 8.77
C ALA A 80 -9.44 2.62 8.71
N ALA A 81 -8.86 2.99 9.86
CA ALA A 81 -7.47 3.45 9.94
C ALA A 81 -6.47 2.33 9.56
N ASP A 82 -6.72 1.10 10.00
CA ASP A 82 -5.91 -0.06 9.61
C ASP A 82 -5.97 -0.32 8.09
N SER A 83 -7.14 -0.12 7.47
CA SER A 83 -7.31 -0.30 6.02
C SER A 83 -6.40 0.63 5.21
N ILE A 84 -6.17 1.86 5.67
CA ILE A 84 -5.30 2.83 4.98
C ILE A 84 -3.85 2.36 4.94
N ARG A 85 -3.36 1.76 6.03
CA ARG A 85 -2.01 1.17 6.02
C ARG A 85 -1.92 0.08 4.95
N PHE A 86 -2.84 -0.87 4.95
CA PHE A 86 -2.84 -1.97 3.98
C PHE A 86 -2.99 -1.49 2.54
N LEU A 87 -3.85 -0.50 2.30
CA LEU A 87 -4.00 0.13 0.99
C LEU A 87 -2.68 0.71 0.50
N LEU A 88 -1.97 1.47 1.34
CA LEU A 88 -0.70 2.06 0.93
C LEU A 88 0.35 0.98 0.65
N GLU A 89 0.44 -0.09 1.47
CA GLU A 89 1.35 -1.21 1.17
C GLU A 89 1.00 -1.85 -0.19
N LEU A 90 -0.29 -2.09 -0.47
CA LEU A 90 -0.77 -2.61 -1.74
C LEU A 90 -0.34 -1.73 -2.92
N LEU A 91 -0.65 -0.43 -2.88
CA LEU A 91 -0.41 0.46 -4.02
C LEU A 91 1.08 0.62 -4.34
N PHE A 92 1.94 0.68 -3.32
CA PHE A 92 3.38 0.71 -3.53
C PHE A 92 3.90 -0.63 -4.06
N ALA A 93 3.39 -1.76 -3.57
CA ALA A 93 3.75 -3.08 -4.09
C ALA A 93 3.35 -3.24 -5.57
N LEU A 94 2.16 -2.78 -5.97
CA LEU A 94 1.71 -2.78 -7.37
C LEU A 94 2.64 -1.98 -8.30
N ASP A 95 3.34 -0.97 -7.78
CA ASP A 95 4.33 -0.18 -8.51
C ASP A 95 5.78 -0.68 -8.30
N CYS A 96 5.93 -1.88 -7.73
CA CYS A 96 7.21 -2.50 -7.36
C CYS A 96 8.11 -1.58 -6.53
N ARG A 97 7.52 -0.74 -5.66
CA ARG A 97 8.24 0.18 -4.78
C ARG A 97 8.05 -0.22 -3.32
N PRO A 98 9.09 -0.06 -2.47
CA PRO A 98 8.88 -0.12 -1.03
C PRO A 98 8.06 1.10 -0.58
N ARG A 99 7.10 0.89 0.32
CA ARG A 99 6.32 1.98 0.90
C ARG A 99 7.18 2.91 1.76
N PRO A 100 7.04 4.24 1.64
CA PRO A 100 7.70 5.20 2.51
C PRO A 100 7.20 5.14 3.95
N TYR A 101 8.04 5.59 4.89
CA TYR A 101 7.55 5.99 6.21
C TYR A 101 6.53 7.12 6.06
N ASN A 102 5.51 7.16 6.93
CA ASN A 102 4.43 8.16 6.88
C ASN A 102 4.95 9.61 6.76
N LYS A 103 6.02 9.95 7.49
CA LYS A 103 6.63 11.30 7.45
C LYS A 103 7.21 11.71 6.08
N TYR A 104 7.40 10.75 5.17
CA TYR A 104 7.90 10.98 3.81
C TYR A 104 6.84 10.69 2.74
N LEU A 105 5.64 10.24 3.11
CA LEU A 105 4.62 9.80 2.16
C LEU A 105 4.19 10.90 1.21
N GLU A 106 3.86 12.09 1.73
CA GLU A 106 3.45 13.23 0.91
C GLU A 106 4.55 13.65 -0.07
N TRP A 107 5.79 13.74 0.41
CA TRP A 107 6.94 14.08 -0.42
C TRP A 107 7.15 13.03 -1.53
N GLU A 108 7.12 11.75 -1.17
CA GLU A 108 7.30 10.64 -2.11
C GLU A 108 6.23 10.65 -3.20
N LEU A 109 4.97 10.87 -2.85
CA LEU A 109 3.86 10.91 -3.81
C LEU A 109 3.85 12.19 -4.67
N ALA A 110 4.38 13.30 -4.16
CA ALA A 110 4.54 14.53 -4.93
C ALA A 110 5.67 14.43 -5.97
N GLN A 111 6.77 13.76 -5.63
CA GLN A 111 7.93 13.59 -6.52
C GLN A 111 7.79 12.39 -7.46
N PHE A 112 7.15 11.32 -6.97
CA PHE A 112 7.04 10.03 -7.65
C PHE A 112 5.59 9.52 -7.52
N PRO A 113 4.64 10.13 -8.24
CA PRO A 113 3.23 9.76 -8.13
C PRO A 113 3.00 8.29 -8.49
N LEU A 114 2.00 7.67 -7.87
CA LEU A 114 1.59 6.29 -8.16
C LEU A 114 0.89 6.25 -9.52
N PRO A 115 1.32 5.38 -10.47
CA PRO A 115 0.69 5.31 -11.79
C PRO A 115 -0.80 4.99 -11.72
N GLY A 116 -1.63 5.77 -12.41
CA GLY A 116 -3.08 5.57 -12.45
C GLY A 116 -3.84 6.05 -11.21
N TRP A 117 -3.16 6.70 -10.26
CA TRP A 117 -3.77 7.28 -9.07
C TRP A 117 -3.61 8.80 -9.06
N ASP A 118 -4.69 9.51 -8.71
CA ASP A 118 -4.56 10.89 -8.25
C ASP A 118 -4.07 10.85 -6.80
N THR A 119 -2.79 11.18 -6.60
CA THR A 119 -2.15 11.08 -5.29
C THR A 119 -2.64 12.13 -4.30
N GLY A 120 -3.13 13.28 -4.77
CA GLY A 120 -3.76 14.29 -3.92
C GLY A 120 -5.08 13.77 -3.37
N MET A 121 -5.97 13.29 -4.26
CA MET A 121 -7.25 12.70 -3.83
C MET A 121 -7.06 11.46 -2.95
N LEU A 122 -6.01 10.66 -3.20
CA LEU A 122 -5.67 9.51 -2.35
C LEU A 122 -5.30 9.95 -0.93
N LEU A 123 -4.47 11.00 -0.78
CA LEU A 123 -4.09 11.52 0.52
C LEU A 123 -5.27 12.17 1.26
N ASP A 124 -6.10 12.93 0.56
CA ASP A 124 -7.33 13.51 1.13
C ASP A 124 -8.30 12.40 1.61
N ALA A 125 -8.46 11.33 0.83
CA ALA A 125 -9.26 10.18 1.21
C ALA A 125 -8.66 9.46 2.43
N ALA A 126 -7.34 9.26 2.46
CA ALA A 126 -6.64 8.61 3.57
C ALA A 126 -6.79 9.40 4.87
N ASP A 127 -6.65 10.72 4.83
CA ASP A 127 -6.86 11.61 5.99
C ASP A 127 -8.32 11.51 6.48
N ARG A 128 -9.28 11.66 5.57
CA ARG A 128 -10.71 11.60 5.89
C ARG A 128 -11.11 10.26 6.52
N ILE A 129 -10.67 9.15 5.92
CA ILE A 129 -10.96 7.79 6.41
C ILE A 129 -10.31 7.56 7.78
N SER A 130 -9.04 7.94 7.94
CA SER A 130 -8.31 7.73 9.20
C SER A 130 -8.89 8.58 10.34
N GLY A 131 -9.37 9.80 10.04
CA GLY A 131 -9.94 10.69 11.04
C GLY A 131 -11.38 10.35 11.43
N THR A 132 -12.19 9.83 10.49
CA THR A 132 -13.65 9.73 10.70
C THR A 132 -14.24 8.34 10.49
N GLY A 133 -13.55 7.46 9.77
CA GLY A 133 -14.12 6.20 9.30
C GLY A 133 -15.16 6.33 8.18
N ASP A 134 -15.21 7.46 7.46
CA ASP A 134 -16.25 7.77 6.47
C ASP A 134 -16.46 6.65 5.42
N VAL A 135 -17.55 5.89 5.58
CA VAL A 135 -17.87 4.71 4.76
C VAL A 135 -18.05 5.05 3.29
N THR A 136 -18.60 6.22 2.97
CA THR A 136 -18.79 6.64 1.57
C THR A 136 -17.44 6.78 0.85
N THR A 137 -16.46 7.39 1.50
CA THR A 137 -15.09 7.55 0.99
C THR A 137 -14.39 6.20 0.90
N GLN A 138 -14.53 5.36 1.93
CA GLN A 138 -14.00 3.99 1.93
C GLN A 138 -14.49 3.18 0.70
N ARG A 139 -15.81 3.19 0.44
CA ARG A 139 -16.41 2.48 -0.70
C ARG A 139 -16.00 3.04 -2.06
N ARG A 140 -15.92 4.37 -2.19
CA ARG A 140 -15.42 5.02 -3.42
C ARG A 140 -13.97 4.65 -3.70
N LEU A 141 -13.15 4.59 -2.67
CA LEU A 141 -11.74 4.20 -2.77
C LEU A 141 -11.61 2.71 -3.13
N PHE A 142 -12.43 1.85 -2.53
CA PHE A 142 -12.52 0.43 -2.88
C PHE A 142 -12.88 0.21 -4.34
N ALA A 143 -13.84 0.95 -4.90
CA ALA A 143 -14.18 0.83 -6.32
C ALA A 143 -12.97 1.10 -7.25
N GLN A 144 -12.06 1.99 -6.87
CA GLN A 144 -10.82 2.20 -7.62
C GLN A 144 -9.87 1.01 -7.48
N VAL A 145 -9.71 0.47 -6.25
CA VAL A 145 -8.90 -0.72 -5.98
C VAL A 145 -9.42 -1.94 -6.76
N GLU A 146 -10.73 -2.17 -6.72
CA GLU A 146 -11.42 -3.25 -7.43
C GLU A 146 -11.22 -3.16 -8.96
N ALA A 147 -11.07 -1.94 -9.51
CA ALA A 147 -10.79 -1.74 -10.92
C ALA A 147 -9.31 -1.99 -11.31
N VAL A 148 -8.37 -1.78 -10.40
CA VAL A 148 -6.92 -1.91 -10.69
C VAL A 148 -6.36 -3.30 -10.37
N ALA A 149 -6.84 -3.96 -9.30
CA ALA A 149 -6.31 -5.24 -8.86
C ALA A 149 -6.40 -6.35 -9.92
N PRO A 150 -7.51 -6.53 -10.67
CA PRO A 150 -7.57 -7.51 -11.75
C PRO A 150 -6.57 -7.25 -12.88
N ARG A 151 -6.33 -5.97 -13.22
CA ARG A 151 -5.37 -5.57 -14.27
C ARG A 151 -3.92 -5.87 -13.86
N ALA A 152 -3.67 -5.93 -12.56
CA ALA A 152 -2.39 -6.35 -11.99
C ALA A 152 -2.29 -7.87 -11.76
N GLY A 153 -3.31 -8.66 -12.16
CA GLY A 153 -3.31 -10.12 -12.02
C GLY A 153 -3.82 -10.64 -10.68
N HIS A 154 -4.45 -9.79 -9.85
CA HIS A 154 -4.96 -10.16 -8.53
C HIS A 154 -6.47 -10.42 -8.48
N ALA A 155 -7.11 -10.70 -9.62
CA ALA A 155 -8.55 -10.98 -9.68
C ALA A 155 -8.98 -12.09 -8.71
N ALA A 156 -8.21 -13.18 -8.66
CA ALA A 156 -8.50 -14.34 -7.80
C ALA A 156 -8.60 -13.99 -6.31
N VAL A 157 -7.90 -12.95 -5.84
CA VAL A 157 -8.01 -12.50 -4.45
C VAL A 157 -9.39 -11.91 -4.20
N LEU A 158 -9.89 -11.06 -5.09
CA LEU A 158 -11.23 -10.47 -4.98
C LEU A 158 -12.32 -11.53 -5.22
N ASP A 159 -12.14 -12.43 -6.18
CA ASP A 159 -13.11 -13.49 -6.48
C ASP A 159 -13.36 -14.40 -5.26
N ALA A 160 -12.33 -14.61 -4.42
CA ALA A 160 -12.45 -15.40 -3.20
C ALA A 160 -13.36 -14.77 -2.13
N TRP A 161 -13.60 -13.45 -2.18
CA TRP A 161 -14.53 -12.75 -1.29
C TRP A 161 -16.00 -12.92 -1.71
N GLY A 162 -16.28 -13.24 -2.98
CA GLY A 162 -17.63 -13.47 -3.47
C GLY A 162 -18.61 -12.33 -3.14
N GLU A 163 -19.76 -12.67 -2.58
CA GLU A 163 -20.85 -11.73 -2.26
C GLU A 163 -20.48 -10.73 -1.14
N ASP A 164 -19.48 -11.03 -0.30
CA ASP A 164 -19.05 -10.09 0.75
C ASP A 164 -18.50 -8.77 0.17
N LEU A 165 -18.06 -8.77 -1.11
CA LEU A 165 -17.67 -7.55 -1.81
C LEU A 165 -18.79 -6.51 -1.92
N ASP A 166 -20.05 -6.95 -1.95
CA ASP A 166 -21.20 -6.04 -2.11
C ASP A 166 -21.34 -5.06 -0.95
N LEU A 167 -20.84 -5.42 0.24
CA LEU A 167 -20.82 -4.51 1.39
C LEU A 167 -19.81 -3.36 1.19
N MET A 168 -18.72 -3.61 0.48
CA MET A 168 -17.61 -2.67 0.26
C MET A 168 -17.77 -1.84 -1.02
N ARG A 169 -18.65 -2.25 -1.94
CA ARG A 169 -18.96 -1.49 -3.15
C ARG A 169 -19.81 -0.25 -2.84
N PRO A 170 -19.71 0.81 -3.65
CA PRO A 170 -20.63 1.95 -3.58
C PRO A 170 -22.09 1.49 -3.69
N GLN A 171 -22.97 2.11 -2.91
CA GLN A 171 -24.42 1.90 -2.92
C GLN A 171 -25.13 3.05 -3.62
#